data_AF-A0A972RXM2-F1
#
_entry.id   AF-A0A972RXM2-F1
#
_cell.length_a   1.000
_cell.length_b   1.000
_cell.length_c   1.000
_cell.angle_alpha   90.00
_cell.angle_beta   90.00
_cell.angle_gamma   90.00
#
_symmetry.space_group_name_H-M   'P 1'
#
loop_
_entity.id
_entity.type
_entity.pdbx_description
1 polymer ?
#
loop_
_entity_poly.entity_id
_entity_poly.type
_entity_poly.pdbx_seq_one_letter_code
_entity_poly.pdbx_strand_id
1 'polypeptide(L)'
;MSGWKIAILCCHYTNEATAEDVADIPAQIEIRRFPCSGRIEVADILRAFENDAEAVLVAGCERGSCHNRSGSLRAEKRVEAARKILEEIGMEPERVQMAFIPRLDTGAFVAAAKDTFEKLLEISPKGETTS
;
A
#
# COMPACT_ATOMS: atom_id res chain seq x y z
N MET A 1 19.65 -1.37 -12.19
CA MET A 1 19.27 -0.90 -10.85
C MET A 1 17.94 -1.55 -10.51
N SER A 2 17.96 -2.80 -10.05
CA SER A 2 16.76 -3.52 -9.64
C SER A 2 16.55 -3.29 -8.14
N GLY A 3 15.95 -2.14 -7.81
CA GLY A 3 15.47 -1.85 -6.46
C GLY A 3 13.97 -2.16 -6.38
N TRP A 4 13.47 -2.53 -5.21
CA TRP A 4 12.04 -2.70 -4.97
C TRP A 4 11.30 -1.38 -5.15
N LYS A 5 10.10 -1.41 -5.72
CA LYS A 5 9.17 -0.31 -5.87
C LYS A 5 7.88 -0.64 -5.12
N ILE A 6 7.49 0.27 -4.23
CA ILE A 6 6.25 0.17 -3.44
C ILE A 6 5.36 1.37 -3.78
N ALA A 7 4.13 1.09 -4.22
CA ALA A 7 3.13 2.12 -4.40
C ALA A 7 2.26 2.26 -3.15
N ILE A 8 2.11 3.48 -2.63
CA ILE A 8 1.27 3.76 -1.46
C ILE A 8 0.07 4.60 -1.89
N LEU A 9 -1.12 4.02 -1.81
CA LEU A 9 -2.39 4.68 -2.06
C LEU A 9 -2.99 5.13 -0.73
N CYS A 10 -2.86 6.40 -0.38
CA CYS A 10 -3.22 6.88 0.96
C CYS A 10 -4.32 7.94 0.99
N CYS A 11 -5.05 7.97 2.10
CA CYS A 11 -6.05 8.98 2.39
C CYS A 11 -5.39 10.29 2.85
N HIS A 12 -5.84 11.44 2.36
CA HIS A 12 -5.33 12.75 2.80
C HIS A 12 -5.46 13.00 4.32
N TYR A 13 -6.43 12.36 5.00
CA TYR A 13 -6.67 12.55 6.43
C TYR A 13 -5.81 11.65 7.34
N THR A 14 -5.02 10.72 6.78
CA THR A 14 -4.17 9.85 7.62
C THR A 14 -2.87 10.52 8.02
N ASN A 15 -2.24 11.27 7.13
CA ASN A 15 -0.94 11.90 7.36
C ASN A 15 -0.63 12.95 6.29
N GLU A 16 0.44 13.71 6.53
CA GLU A 16 1.06 14.61 5.56
C GLU A 16 2.47 14.12 5.15
N ALA A 17 2.78 12.84 5.40
CA ALA A 17 4.09 12.24 5.19
C ALA A 17 4.55 12.41 3.75
N THR A 18 5.79 12.82 3.54
CA THR A 18 6.43 13.05 2.25
C THR A 18 7.40 11.92 1.90
N ALA A 19 8.11 12.05 0.77
CA ALA A 19 9.15 11.10 0.41
C ALA A 19 10.32 11.07 1.42
N GLU A 20 10.56 12.18 2.14
CA GLU A 20 11.63 12.26 3.14
C GLU A 20 11.33 11.38 4.36
N ASP A 21 10.07 11.32 4.80
CA ASP A 21 9.65 10.52 5.95
C ASP A 21 9.83 9.00 5.75
N VAL A 22 9.89 8.56 4.49
CA VAL A 22 10.04 7.15 4.11
C VAL A 22 11.38 6.85 3.44
N ALA A 23 12.32 7.80 3.46
CA ALA A 23 13.62 7.68 2.80
C ALA A 23 14.51 6.55 3.38
N ASP A 24 14.29 6.17 4.63
CA ASP A 24 15.04 5.09 5.30
C ASP A 24 14.64 3.69 4.81
N ILE A 25 13.54 3.56 4.06
CA ILE A 25 13.11 2.29 3.48
C ILE A 25 13.89 2.06 2.19
N PRO A 26 14.62 0.94 2.04
CA PRO A 26 15.45 0.67 0.86
C PRO A 26 14.60 0.17 -0.33
N ALA A 27 13.59 0.95 -0.69
CA ALA A 27 12.69 0.77 -1.82
C ALA A 27 12.30 2.13 -2.41
N GLN A 28 12.03 2.17 -3.72
CA GLN A 28 11.42 3.32 -4.36
C GLN A 28 9.96 3.41 -3.93
N ILE A 29 9.61 4.47 -3.18
CA ILE A 29 8.25 4.67 -2.69
C ILE A 29 7.54 5.73 -3.52
N GLU A 30 6.38 5.36 -4.06
CA GLU A 30 5.49 6.27 -4.78
C GLU A 30 4.22 6.53 -3.96
N ILE A 31 4.08 7.73 -3.40
CA ILE A 31 2.90 8.10 -2.58
C ILE A 31 1.85 8.79 -3.45
N ARG A 32 0.72 8.11 -3.68
CA ARG A 32 -0.44 8.67 -4.37
C ARG A 32 -1.56 8.96 -3.36
N ARG A 33 -1.83 10.26 -3.16
CA ARG A 33 -2.85 10.73 -2.23
C ARG A 33 -4.23 10.82 -2.88
N PHE A 34 -5.21 10.29 -2.18
CA PHE A 34 -6.63 10.42 -2.49
C PHE A 34 -7.31 11.26 -1.39
N PRO A 35 -8.36 12.03 -1.71
CA PRO A 35 -9.12 12.75 -0.69
C PRO A 35 -9.74 11.80 0.35
N CYS A 36 -9.97 10.54 -0.02
CA CYS A 36 -10.39 9.48 0.90
C CYS A 36 -9.96 8.12 0.37
N SER A 37 -9.57 7.20 1.25
CA SER A 37 -9.33 5.80 0.87
C SER A 37 -10.56 5.14 0.26
N GLY A 38 -11.76 5.61 0.59
CA GLY A 38 -13.01 5.14 -0.02
C GLY A 38 -13.13 5.41 -1.53
N ARG A 39 -12.29 6.29 -2.10
CA ARG A 39 -12.20 6.53 -3.56
C ARG A 39 -11.21 5.61 -4.27
N ILE A 40 -10.37 4.90 -3.53
CA ILE A 40 -9.44 3.94 -4.12
C ILE A 40 -10.27 2.79 -4.67
N GLU A 41 -10.14 2.52 -5.96
CA GLU A 41 -10.78 1.38 -6.62
C GLU A 41 -9.78 0.24 -6.82
N VAL A 42 -10.29 -0.97 -7.07
CA VAL A 42 -9.44 -2.14 -7.41
C VAL A 42 -8.53 -1.83 -8.59
N ALA A 43 -9.06 -1.12 -9.60
CA ALA A 43 -8.30 -0.70 -10.76
C ALA A 43 -7.11 0.22 -10.43
N ASP A 44 -7.19 1.04 -9.38
CA ASP A 44 -6.03 1.86 -8.95
C ASP A 44 -4.93 1.00 -8.35
N ILE A 45 -5.30 -0.07 -7.63
CA ILE A 45 -4.36 -1.04 -7.06
C ILE A 45 -3.68 -1.83 -8.17
N LEU A 46 -4.45 -2.37 -9.13
CA LEU A 46 -3.91 -3.14 -10.25
C LEU A 46 -3.01 -2.29 -11.15
N ARG A 47 -3.39 -1.04 -11.41
CA ARG A 47 -2.57 -0.09 -12.18
C ARG A 47 -1.21 0.19 -11.51
N ALA A 48 -1.11 0.08 -10.20
CA ALA A 48 0.19 0.22 -9.54
C ALA A 48 1.13 -0.93 -9.93
N PHE A 49 0.64 -2.16 -10.00
CA PHE A 49 1.41 -3.30 -10.51
C PHE A 49 1.75 -3.16 -11.99
N GLU A 50 0.84 -2.64 -12.82
CA GLU A 50 1.12 -2.30 -14.22
C GLU A 50 2.24 -1.26 -14.38
N ASN A 51 2.47 -0.44 -13.35
CA ASN A 51 3.54 0.56 -13.29
C ASN A 51 4.76 0.05 -12.50
N ASP A 52 5.07 -1.24 -12.60
CA ASP A 52 6.25 -1.88 -12.02
C ASP A 52 6.33 -1.81 -10.48
N ALA A 53 5.20 -1.72 -9.75
CA ALA A 53 5.23 -1.87 -8.30
C ALA A 53 5.28 -3.37 -7.92
N GLU A 54 6.21 -3.76 -7.05
CA GLU A 54 6.24 -5.14 -6.52
C GLU A 54 5.30 -5.33 -5.32
N ALA A 55 4.94 -4.25 -4.64
CA ALA A 55 3.93 -4.22 -3.59
C ALA A 55 3.11 -2.93 -3.60
N VAL A 56 1.87 -3.02 -3.08
CA VAL A 56 0.95 -1.91 -2.95
C VAL A 56 0.44 -1.83 -1.51
N LEU A 57 0.63 -0.67 -0.88
CA LEU A 57 0.05 -0.35 0.43
C LEU A 57 -1.15 0.58 0.25
N VAL A 58 -2.32 0.14 0.73
CA VAL A 58 -3.50 0.99 0.86
C VAL A 58 -3.60 1.49 2.30
N ALA A 59 -3.43 2.79 2.50
CA ALA A 59 -3.51 3.42 3.82
C ALA A 59 -4.82 4.20 3.98
N GLY A 60 -5.66 3.73 4.91
CA GLY A 60 -6.93 4.36 5.26
C GLY A 60 -6.98 4.78 6.73
N CYS A 61 -7.92 5.66 7.07
CA CYS A 61 -8.19 5.98 8.48
C CYS A 61 -8.59 4.72 9.25
N GLU A 62 -8.31 4.73 10.55
CA GLU A 62 -8.70 3.68 11.47
C GLU A 62 -10.20 3.28 11.39
N ARG A 63 -10.49 2.02 11.67
CA ARG A 63 -11.86 1.50 11.66
C ARG A 63 -12.68 2.26 12.72
N GLY A 64 -13.88 2.70 12.33
CA GLY A 64 -14.76 3.43 13.24
C GLY A 64 -14.44 4.92 13.42
N SER A 65 -13.22 5.38 13.12
CA SER A 65 -12.85 6.82 13.17
C SER A 65 -12.71 7.48 11.78
N CYS A 66 -13.13 6.77 10.73
CA CYS A 66 -13.09 7.25 9.35
C CYS A 66 -13.86 8.57 9.18
N HIS A 67 -13.21 9.59 8.60
CA HIS A 67 -13.84 10.89 8.34
C HIS A 67 -15.13 10.76 7.53
N ASN A 68 -15.09 9.93 6.50
CA ASN A 68 -16.20 9.71 5.58
C ASN A 68 -17.04 8.48 5.99
N ARG A 69 -17.05 8.15 7.29
CA ARG A 69 -17.82 7.09 7.96
C ARG A 69 -17.40 5.65 7.61
N SER A 70 -17.38 5.30 6.32
CA SER A 70 -17.14 3.91 5.85
C SER A 70 -16.06 3.79 4.78
N GLY A 71 -15.30 4.86 4.50
CA GLY A 71 -14.31 4.89 3.43
C GLY A 71 -13.22 3.82 3.58
N SER A 72 -12.65 3.68 4.78
CA SER A 72 -11.62 2.68 5.05
C SER A 72 -12.14 1.24 4.98
N LEU A 73 -13.37 0.99 5.42
CA LEU A 73 -14.02 -0.33 5.31
C LEU A 73 -14.30 -0.71 3.85
N ARG A 74 -14.63 0.25 2.99
CA ARG A 74 -14.77 0.00 1.54
C ARG A 74 -13.41 -0.28 0.90
N ALA A 75 -12.38 0.47 1.29
CA ALA A 75 -11.01 0.24 0.81
C ALA A 75 -10.53 -1.17 1.17
N GLU A 76 -10.78 -1.64 2.39
CA GLU A 76 -10.47 -3.00 2.84
C GLU A 76 -11.09 -4.07 1.93
N LYS A 77 -12.39 -3.98 1.65
CA LYS A 77 -13.07 -4.93 0.74
C LYS A 77 -12.48 -4.94 -0.68
N ARG A 78 -12.00 -3.78 -1.14
CA ARG A 78 -11.36 -3.65 -2.45
C ARG A 78 -9.94 -4.21 -2.44
N VAL A 79 -9.21 -4.08 -1.33
CA VAL A 79 -7.93 -4.76 -1.13
C VAL A 79 -8.14 -6.28 -1.17
N GLU A 80 -9.14 -6.80 -0.48
CA GLU A 80 -9.48 -8.24 -0.55
C GLU A 80 -9.84 -8.69 -1.98
N ALA A 81 -10.59 -7.87 -2.73
CA ALA A 81 -10.89 -8.16 -4.13
C ALA A 81 -9.62 -8.15 -5.00
N ALA A 82 -8.72 -7.18 -4.81
CA ALA A 82 -7.45 -7.13 -5.53
C ALA A 82 -6.57 -8.34 -5.21
N ARG A 83 -6.52 -8.78 -3.94
CA ARG A 83 -5.80 -9.98 -3.51
C ARG A 83 -6.28 -11.24 -4.24
N LYS A 84 -7.60 -11.42 -4.35
CA LYS A 84 -8.17 -12.55 -5.10
C LYS A 84 -7.78 -12.51 -6.57
N ILE A 85 -7.79 -11.33 -7.19
CA ILE A 85 -7.35 -11.18 -8.58
C ILE A 85 -5.87 -11.54 -8.73
N LEU A 86 -5.00 -11.11 -7.80
CA LEU A 86 -3.59 -11.49 -7.81
C LEU A 86 -3.41 -13.00 -7.71
N GLU A 87 -4.13 -13.65 -6.80
CA GLU A 87 -4.10 -15.09 -6.63
C GLU A 87 -4.55 -15.82 -7.92
N GLU A 88 -5.62 -15.35 -8.57
CA GLU A 88 -6.12 -15.91 -9.84
C GLU A 88 -5.11 -15.81 -10.99
N ILE A 89 -4.25 -14.79 -11.00
CA ILE A 89 -3.20 -14.61 -12.01
C ILE A 89 -1.85 -15.23 -11.60
N GLY A 90 -1.80 -15.93 -10.46
CA GLY A 90 -0.60 -16.62 -9.99
C GLY A 90 0.42 -15.72 -9.28
N MET A 91 0.00 -14.56 -8.78
CA MET A 91 0.80 -13.66 -7.94
C MET A 91 0.43 -13.81 -6.48
N GLU A 92 1.38 -13.54 -5.58
CA GLU A 92 1.14 -13.65 -4.15
C GLU A 92 0.21 -12.51 -3.66
N PRO A 93 -0.94 -12.83 -3.04
CA PRO A 93 -1.89 -11.82 -2.57
C PRO A 93 -1.30 -10.88 -1.51
N GLU A 94 -0.29 -11.33 -0.78
CA GLU A 94 0.40 -10.54 0.25
C GLU A 94 1.16 -9.34 -0.33
N ARG A 95 1.31 -9.24 -1.66
CA ARG A 95 1.83 -8.04 -2.34
C ARG A 95 0.92 -6.82 -2.16
N VAL A 96 -0.36 -7.00 -1.81
CA VAL A 96 -1.27 -5.90 -1.47
C VAL A 96 -1.52 -5.90 0.03
N GLN A 97 -1.25 -4.77 0.69
CA GLN A 97 -1.45 -4.58 2.12
C GLN A 97 -2.49 -3.48 2.39
N MET A 98 -3.26 -3.65 3.48
CA MET A 98 -4.16 -2.63 4.00
C MET A 98 -3.68 -2.20 5.37
N ALA A 99 -3.45 -0.90 5.55
CA ALA A 99 -3.12 -0.32 6.84
C ALA A 99 -4.21 0.66 7.30
N PHE A 100 -4.52 0.58 8.59
CA PHE A 100 -5.46 1.44 9.28
C PHE A 100 -4.65 2.40 10.15
N ILE A 101 -4.53 3.64 9.69
CA ILE A 101 -3.67 4.66 10.30
C ILE A 101 -4.55 5.64 11.10
N PRO A 102 -4.18 5.97 12.35
CA PRO A 102 -4.79 7.08 13.08
C PRO A 102 -4.70 8.39 12.29
N ARG A 103 -5.53 9.37 12.63
CA ARG A 103 -5.51 10.66 11.93
C ARG A 103 -4.22 11.43 12.22
N LEU A 104 -3.64 11.98 11.17
CA LEU A 104 -2.42 12.81 11.22
C LEU A 104 -1.24 12.12 11.91
N ASP A 105 -1.16 10.78 11.80
CA ASP A 105 -0.09 10.00 12.40
C ASP A 105 0.90 9.54 11.32
N THR A 106 1.91 10.39 11.10
CA THR A 106 3.02 10.08 10.19
C THR A 106 3.86 8.90 10.68
N GLY A 107 4.03 8.73 12.00
CA GLY A 107 4.83 7.64 12.55
C GLY A 107 4.21 6.28 12.25
N ALA A 108 2.90 6.14 12.48
CA ALA A 108 2.15 4.93 12.14
C ALA A 108 2.15 4.66 10.62
N PHE A 109 2.10 5.72 9.80
CA PHE A 109 2.19 5.58 8.34
C PHE A 109 3.55 5.04 7.89
N VAL A 110 4.65 5.59 8.40
CA VAL A 110 6.02 5.12 8.07
C VAL A 110 6.22 3.69 8.55
N ALA A 111 5.73 3.35 9.75
CA ALA A 111 5.78 1.98 10.27
C ALA A 111 5.03 1.00 9.34
N ALA A 112 3.86 1.37 8.83
CA ALA A 112 3.11 0.54 7.88
C ALA A 112 3.81 0.39 6.53
N ALA A 113 4.47 1.44 6.03
CA ALA A 113 5.29 1.35 4.82
C ALA A 113 6.47 0.39 5.01
N LYS A 114 7.14 0.46 6.17
CA LYS A 114 8.24 -0.44 6.53
C LYS A 114 7.79 -1.90 6.66
N ASP A 115 6.67 -2.16 7.34
CA ASP A 115 6.06 -3.49 7.45
C ASP A 115 5.70 -4.06 6.06
N THR A 116 5.21 -3.21 5.15
CA THR A 116 4.95 -3.62 3.76
C THR A 116 6.22 -4.05 3.04
N PHE A 117 7.31 -3.32 3.22
CA PHE A 117 8.61 -3.67 2.66
C PHE A 117 9.17 -4.97 3.26
N GLU A 118 9.08 -5.15 4.58
CA GLU A 118 9.52 -6.37 5.25
C GLU A 118 8.76 -7.61 4.73
N LYS A 119 7.45 -7.52 4.59
CA LYS A 119 6.63 -8.59 3.99
C LYS A 119 7.00 -8.87 2.54
N LEU A 120 7.28 -7.83 1.76
CA LEU A 120 7.71 -8.00 0.37
C LEU A 120 9.01 -8.83 0.28
N LEU A 121 9.95 -8.65 1.22
CA LEU A 121 11.18 -9.45 1.29
C LEU A 121 10.95 -10.91 1.69
N GLU A 122 9.84 -11.23 2.34
CA GLU A 122 9.47 -12.61 2.68
C GLU A 122 8.82 -13.33 1.50
N ILE A 123 8.03 -12.59 0.71
CA ILE A 123 7.25 -13.12 -0.40
C ILE A 123 8.12 -13.34 -1.64
N SER A 124 8.92 -12.35 -2.01
CA SER A 124 9.86 -12.50 -3.12
C SER A 124 11.16 -13.08 -2.56
N PRO A 125 11.60 -14.29 -2.97
CA PRO A 125 12.81 -14.88 -2.42
C PRO A 125 13.99 -13.93 -2.65
N LYS A 126 14.74 -13.71 -1.56
CA LYS A 126 16.00 -12.97 -1.53
C LYS A 126 16.92 -13.45 -2.67
N GLY A 127 16.96 -12.71 -3.78
CA GLY A 127 18.04 -12.79 -4.76
C GLY A 127 17.79 -13.54 -6.07
N GLU A 128 16.58 -13.51 -6.65
CA GLU A 128 16.39 -13.94 -8.05
C GLU A 128 16.20 -12.72 -8.97
N THR A 129 17.32 -12.06 -9.30
CA THR A 129 17.46 -11.47 -10.64
C THR A 129 18.01 -12.57 -11.53
N THR A 130 17.12 -13.40 -12.07
CA THR A 130 17.47 -14.40 -13.07
C THR A 130 17.31 -13.76 -14.44
N SER A 131 18.45 -13.60 -15.12
CA SER A 131 18.68 -13.20 -16.53
C SER A 131 18.78 -11.71 -16.84
#